data_AF-A0A2G6DM44-F1
#
_entry.id   AF-A0A2G6DM44-F1
#
_cell.length_a   1.000
_cell.length_b   1.000
_cell.length_c   1.000
_cell.angle_alpha   90.00
_cell.angle_beta   90.00
_cell.angle_gamma   90.00
#
_symmetry.space_group_name_H-M   'P 1'
#
loop_
_entity.id
_entity.type
_entity.pdbx_description
1 polymer ?
#
loop_
_entity_poly.entity_id
_entity_poly.type
_entity_poly.pdbx_seq_one_letter_code
_entity_poly.pdbx_strand_id
1 'polypeptide(L)'
;DRDQQLAEIQADREQITAKRETLVKGIPPELVARYDKIAARAGGTGAAELVAKRCSGCQIELNASDLRDIAGASETAVVTCDECGRILVRTDRSGI
;
A
#
# COMPACT_ATOMS: atom_id res chain seq x y z
N ASP A 1 28.41 20.14 -3.27
CA ASP A 1 28.94 19.66 -4.56
C ASP A 1 27.90 18.76 -5.19
N ARG A 2 27.58 18.93 -6.49
CA ARG A 2 26.50 18.20 -7.17
C ARG A 2 26.76 16.70 -7.20
N ASP A 3 28.02 16.32 -7.41
CA ASP A 3 28.38 14.91 -7.59
C ASP A 3 28.29 14.15 -6.26
N GLN A 4 28.59 14.82 -5.15
CA GLN A 4 28.34 14.30 -3.80
C GLN A 4 26.84 14.07 -3.54
N GLN A 5 25.97 15.02 -3.91
CA GLN A 5 24.52 14.87 -3.75
C GLN A 5 23.96 13.70 -4.57
N LEU A 6 24.48 13.49 -5.79
CA LEU A 6 24.09 12.35 -6.62
C LEU A 6 24.54 11.02 -6.02
N ALA A 7 25.75 10.97 -5.43
CA ALA A 7 26.26 9.78 -4.76
C ALA A 7 25.41 9.41 -3.53
N GLU A 8 24.98 10.40 -2.74
CA GLU A 8 24.10 10.20 -1.58
C GLU A 8 22.74 9.63 -2.01
N ILE A 9 22.09 10.21 -3.02
CA ILE A 9 20.81 9.71 -3.56
C ILE A 9 20.96 8.27 -4.09
N GLN A 10 22.08 7.96 -4.76
CA GLN A 10 22.31 6.61 -5.27
C GLN A 10 22.45 5.59 -4.14
N ALA A 11 23.21 5.92 -3.09
CA ALA A 11 23.37 5.07 -1.92
C ALA A 11 22.02 4.82 -1.21
N ASP A 12 21.19 5.85 -1.06
CA ASP A 12 19.85 5.74 -0.48
C ASP A 12 18.95 4.81 -1.31
N ARG A 13 18.99 4.95 -2.64
CA ARG A 13 18.22 4.10 -3.56
C ARG A 13 18.64 2.65 -3.47
N GLU A 14 19.94 2.36 -3.43
CA GLU A 14 20.46 0.99 -3.27
C GLU A 14 20.02 0.39 -1.95
N GLN A 15 20.13 1.15 -0.85
CA GLN A 15 19.72 0.70 0.48
C GLN A 15 18.21 0.39 0.53
N ILE A 16 17.37 1.26 -0.03
CA ILE A 16 15.91 1.07 -0.06
C ILE A 16 15.55 -0.12 -0.95
N THR A 17 16.23 -0.29 -2.09
CA THR A 17 15.99 -1.42 -3.00
C THR A 17 16.31 -2.75 -2.34
N ALA A 18 17.46 -2.87 -1.67
CA ALA A 18 17.84 -4.07 -0.95
C ALA A 18 16.87 -4.41 0.21
N LYS A 19 16.37 -3.39 0.92
CA LYS A 19 15.32 -3.55 1.94
C LYS A 19 14.04 -4.10 1.32
N ARG A 20 13.59 -3.55 0.17
CA ARG A 20 12.41 -4.06 -0.55
C ARG A 20 12.59 -5.51 -0.96
N GLU A 21 13.71 -5.86 -1.57
CA GLU A 21 14.03 -7.23 -1.99
C GLU A 21 14.00 -8.23 -0.83
N THR A 22 14.39 -7.79 0.37
CA THR A 22 14.31 -8.62 1.58
C THR A 22 12.87 -8.79 2.06
N LEU A 23 12.09 -7.71 2.11
CA LEU A 23 10.71 -7.74 2.58
C LEU A 23 9.79 -8.59 1.69
N VAL A 24 9.94 -8.50 0.36
CA VAL A 24 9.07 -9.23 -0.57
C VAL A 24 9.25 -10.75 -0.50
N LYS A 25 10.37 -11.27 0.03
CA LYS A 25 10.59 -12.71 0.22
C LYS A 25 9.59 -13.34 1.20
N GLY A 26 9.03 -12.55 2.11
CA GLY A 26 8.01 -13.00 3.07
C GLY A 26 6.57 -12.84 2.60
N ILE A 27 6.36 -12.37 1.36
CA ILE A 27 5.03 -12.02 0.83
C ILE A 27 4.72 -12.91 -0.38
N PRO A 28 3.48 -13.43 -0.51
CA PRO A 28 3.09 -14.19 -1.69
C PRO A 28 3.35 -13.41 -3.00
N PRO A 29 4.00 -14.01 -4.01
CA PRO A 29 4.41 -13.32 -5.24
C PRO A 29 3.24 -12.67 -6.00
N GLU A 30 2.07 -13.31 -5.99
CA GLU A 30 0.85 -12.79 -6.62
C GLU A 30 0.35 -11.51 -5.95
N LEU A 31 0.54 -11.38 -4.64
CA LEU A 31 0.17 -10.18 -3.88
C LEU A 31 1.14 -9.03 -4.17
N VAL A 32 2.44 -9.33 -4.29
CA VAL A 32 3.46 -8.36 -4.73
C VAL A 32 3.15 -7.87 -6.15
N ALA A 33 2.84 -8.78 -7.07
CA ALA A 33 2.47 -8.43 -8.44
C ALA A 33 1.21 -7.54 -8.50
N ARG A 34 0.21 -7.83 -7.67
CA ARG A 34 -0.99 -7.00 -7.52
C ARG A 34 -0.64 -5.60 -7.01
N TYR A 35 0.17 -5.51 -5.95
CA TYR A 35 0.65 -4.24 -5.40
C TYR A 35 1.37 -3.41 -6.48
N ASP A 36 2.35 -3.99 -7.18
CA ASP A 36 3.15 -3.30 -8.19
C ASP A 36 2.28 -2.79 -9.36
N LYS A 37 1.31 -3.60 -9.81
CA LYS A 37 0.35 -3.19 -10.84
C LYS A 37 -0.49 -1.99 -10.40
N ILE A 38 -0.92 -1.94 -9.14
CA ILE A 38 -1.67 -0.80 -8.62
C ILE A 38 -0.75 0.42 -8.47
N ALA A 39 0.45 0.25 -7.90
CA ALA A 39 1.42 1.32 -7.70
C ALA A 39 1.76 2.05 -9.00
N ALA A 40 1.93 1.29 -10.09
CA ALA A 40 2.23 1.83 -11.42
C ALA A 40 1.14 2.80 -11.94
N ARG A 41 -0.12 2.59 -11.60
CA ARG A 41 -1.25 3.45 -12.03
C ARG A 41 -1.70 4.47 -11.00
N ALA A 42 -1.42 4.24 -9.71
CA ALA A 42 -1.97 5.02 -8.61
C ALA A 42 -0.99 6.06 -8.03
N GLY A 43 0.15 6.32 -8.68
CA GLY A 43 1.11 7.33 -8.23
C GLY A 43 2.12 6.82 -7.19
N GLY A 44 2.56 5.56 -7.33
CA GLY A 44 3.73 5.04 -6.61
C GLY A 44 3.44 4.12 -5.42
N THR A 45 2.19 3.99 -4.98
CA THR A 45 1.82 3.07 -3.89
C THR A 45 0.65 2.16 -4.28
N GLY A 46 0.83 0.85 -4.08
CA GLY A 46 -0.16 -0.17 -4.39
C GLY A 46 -1.13 -0.48 -3.24
N ALA A 47 -0.81 0.00 -2.04
CA ALA A 47 -1.58 -0.18 -0.82
C ALA A 47 -1.74 1.16 -0.11
N ALA A 48 -2.79 1.28 0.68
CA ALA A 48 -3.05 2.41 1.55
C ALA A 48 -3.66 1.89 2.86
N GLU A 49 -3.32 2.53 3.96
CA GLU A 49 -3.99 2.26 5.23
C GLU A 49 -5.43 2.81 5.20
N LEU A 50 -6.36 2.05 5.76
CA LEU A 50 -7.70 2.51 6.08
C LEU A 50 -7.64 3.24 7.42
N VAL A 51 -7.96 4.54 7.44
CA VAL A 51 -7.89 5.40 8.64
C VAL A 51 -9.22 6.11 8.80
N ALA A 52 -9.88 5.94 9.93
CA ALA A 52 -11.18 6.55 10.23
C ALA A 52 -12.16 6.43 9.04
N LYS A 53 -12.35 5.21 8.53
CA LYS A 53 -13.21 4.86 7.38
C LYS A 53 -12.78 5.45 6.04
N ARG A 54 -11.59 6.05 5.96
CA ARG A 54 -11.05 6.71 4.76
C ARG A 54 -9.84 5.99 4.21
N CYS A 55 -9.78 5.83 2.89
CA CYS A 55 -8.57 5.35 2.23
C CYS A 55 -7.50 6.46 2.27
N SER A 56 -6.36 6.21 2.91
CA SER A 56 -5.26 7.20 2.94
C SER A 56 -4.58 7.44 1.58
N GLY A 57 -4.88 6.61 0.57
CA GLY A 57 -4.33 6.76 -0.78
C GLY A 57 -5.10 7.77 -1.64
N CYS A 58 -6.44 7.65 -1.71
CA CYS A 58 -7.28 8.58 -2.49
C CYS A 58 -7.98 9.63 -1.64
N GLN A 59 -7.88 9.55 -0.31
CA GLN A 59 -8.54 10.46 0.64
C GLN A 59 -10.08 10.44 0.59
N ILE A 60 -10.67 9.42 -0.03
CA ILE A 60 -12.12 9.23 -0.09
C ILE A 60 -12.57 8.34 1.08
N GLU A 61 -13.68 8.73 1.71
CA GLU A 61 -14.36 7.94 2.73
C GLU A 61 -15.12 6.80 2.07
N LEU A 62 -14.95 5.58 2.58
CA LEU A 62 -15.63 4.42 2.03
C LEU A 62 -17.12 4.47 2.35
N ASN A 63 -17.92 3.94 1.43
CA ASN A 63 -19.36 3.89 1.64
C ASN A 63 -19.72 2.86 2.74
N ALA A 64 -20.93 2.96 3.27
CA ALA A 64 -21.36 2.11 4.38
C ALA A 64 -21.43 0.61 4.04
N SER A 65 -21.63 0.24 2.77
CA SER A 65 -21.63 -1.17 2.35
C SER A 65 -20.22 -1.74 2.35
N ASP A 66 -19.27 -1.04 1.71
CA ASP A 66 -17.87 -1.47 1.66
C ASP A 66 -17.31 -1.62 3.08
N LEU A 67 -17.62 -0.67 3.98
CA LEU A 67 -17.18 -0.75 5.37
C LEU A 67 -17.73 -1.99 6.09
N ARG A 68 -18.98 -2.39 5.84
CA ARG A 68 -19.55 -3.62 6.41
C ARG A 68 -18.87 -4.87 5.83
N ASP A 69 -18.66 -4.89 4.52
CA ASP A 69 -18.02 -6.03 3.85
C ASP A 69 -16.57 -6.20 4.30
N ILE A 70 -15.84 -5.09 4.45
CA ILE A 70 -14.46 -5.07 4.95
C ILE A 70 -14.40 -5.47 6.43
N ALA A 71 -15.35 -5.04 7.26
CA ALA A 71 -15.44 -5.39 8.68
C ALA A 71 -15.81 -6.87 8.89
N GLY A 72 -16.62 -7.45 8.01
CA GLY A 72 -16.98 -8.86 8.04
C GLY A 72 -15.96 -9.81 7.40
N ALA A 73 -14.98 -9.27 6.67
CA ALA A 73 -13.95 -10.08 6.02
C ALA A 73 -12.94 -10.64 7.02
N SER A 74 -12.41 -11.84 6.73
CA SER A 74 -11.30 -12.44 7.48
C SER A 74 -10.11 -11.47 7.58
N GLU A 75 -9.39 -11.51 8.71
CA GLU A 75 -8.15 -10.73 8.90
C GLU A 75 -7.14 -10.95 7.76
N THR A 76 -7.09 -12.17 7.22
CA THR A 76 -6.20 -12.56 6.11
C THR A 76 -6.74 -12.22 4.73
N ALA A 77 -8.01 -11.78 4.61
CA ALA A 77 -8.60 -11.44 3.32
C ALA A 77 -8.00 -10.14 2.77
N VAL A 78 -7.57 -10.16 1.51
CA VAL A 78 -7.05 -8.99 0.80
C VAL A 78 -8.19 -8.17 0.24
N VAL A 79 -8.51 -7.07 0.92
CA VAL A 79 -9.54 -6.09 0.52
C VAL A 79 -8.94 -4.91 -0.24
N THR A 80 -9.74 -4.25 -1.07
CA THR A 80 -9.32 -3.08 -1.86
C THR A 80 -10.28 -1.92 -1.73
N CYS A 81 -9.79 -0.71 -1.99
CA CYS A 81 -10.62 0.49 -2.14
C CYS A 81 -11.27 0.49 -3.52
N ASP A 82 -12.59 0.62 -3.59
CA ASP A 82 -13.32 0.60 -4.86
C ASP A 82 -13.04 1.83 -5.74
N GLU A 83 -12.63 2.95 -5.12
CA GLU A 83 -12.35 4.20 -5.83
C GLU A 83 -10.98 4.20 -6.54
N CYS A 84 -9.92 3.71 -5.87
CA CYS A 84 -8.55 3.79 -6.41
C CYS A 84 -7.88 2.42 -6.62
N GLY A 85 -8.54 1.34 -6.22
CA GLY A 85 -8.07 -0.03 -6.37
C GLY A 85 -6.88 -0.42 -5.49
N ARG A 86 -6.41 0.46 -4.58
CA ARG A 86 -5.35 0.12 -3.62
C ARG A 86 -5.78 -0.97 -2.66
N ILE A 87 -4.83 -1.83 -2.29
CA ILE A 87 -4.99 -2.78 -1.19
C ILE A 87 -5.17 -1.98 0.10
N LEU A 88 -6.25 -2.25 0.84
CA LEU A 88 -6.50 -1.58 2.11
C LEU A 88 -5.83 -2.36 3.24
N VAL A 89 -4.91 -1.70 3.94
CA VAL A 89 -4.31 -2.22 5.16
C VAL A 89 -5.22 -1.83 6.33
N ARG A 90 -5.82 -2.84 6.96
CA ARG A 90 -6.66 -2.68 8.15
C ARG A 90 -5.78 -2.64 9.40
N THR A 91 -6.00 -1.65 10.24
CA THR A 91 -5.31 -1.44 11.52
C THR A 91 -6.34 -1.04 12.57
N ASP A 92 -5.90 -0.87 13.82
CA ASP A 92 -6.69 -0.27 14.89
C ASP A 92 -7.23 1.14 14.55
N ARG A 93 -6.58 1.83 13.61
CA ARG A 93 -6.98 3.15 13.13
C ARG A 93 -8.11 3.13 12.11
N SER A 94 -8.52 1.97 11.62
CA SER A 94 -9.51 1.87 10.55
C SER A 94 -10.90 2.38 10.92
N GLY A 95 -11.27 2.33 12.21
CA GLY A 95 -12.58 2.82 12.68
C GLY A 95 -13.75 1.95 12.21
N ILE A 96 -13.49 0.65 12.04
CA ILE A 96 -14.42 -0.43 11.69
C ILE A 96 -14.25 -1.62 12.62
#